data_AF-A0A3B8I2J6-F1
#
_entry.id   AF-A0A3B8I2J6-F1
#
_cell.length_a   1.000
_cell.length_b   1.000
_cell.length_c   1.000
_cell.angle_alpha   90.00
_cell.angle_beta   90.00
_cell.angle_gamma   90.00
#
_symmetry.space_group_name_H-M   'P 1'
#
loop_
_entity.id
_entity.type
_entity.pdbx_description
1 polymer ?
#
loop_
_entity_poly.entity_id
_entity_poly.type
_entity_poly.pdbx_seq_one_letter_code
_entity_poly.pdbx_strand_id
1 'polypeptide(L)'
;MSRLTSIILTILVLIDTGIDMPRMSMTVINLRLIAVWILVLITYRISLRFPHQWGASLFIGALYLGFLVFPGLIPNVNPSEHLLLTIFLTLLITILPYLLFDFGKDQKWLWSWQLICISTFIWSFWRVLPHLEQTEYARLPQAISSRPMVMIGFLGVFVIIQLVILQFKRIHYQQKRALLYTQEELNRSITLSKIQNQALERQEEELQQADLSLRETNQVLEGKVNARTHQLKSQNEQLIHYNYMYSHLMRAPMATLSGLLHLEEIEEDPGAKAHMQLLIAKEFSELEAVATSVTELLNDQDHPLYQTVREKLAKKYGSADEIPLWKNLRTK
;
A
#
# COMPACT_ATOMS: atom_id res chain seq x y z
N MET A 1 -0.89 -53.76 8.40
CA MET A 1 -0.62 -54.50 9.66
C MET A 1 0.44 -55.60 9.50
N SER A 2 0.44 -56.43 8.44
CA SER A 2 1.33 -57.62 8.33
C SER A 2 2.85 -57.36 8.31
N ARG A 3 3.31 -56.20 7.81
CA ARG A 3 4.76 -55.86 7.84
C ARG A 3 5.25 -55.40 9.21
N LEU A 4 4.38 -54.84 10.04
CA LEU A 4 4.74 -54.30 11.35
C LEU A 4 4.82 -55.44 12.38
N THR A 5 3.92 -56.43 12.28
CA THR A 5 4.01 -57.69 13.03
C THR A 5 5.25 -58.48 12.63
N SER A 6 5.61 -58.53 11.35
CA SER A 6 6.85 -59.18 10.89
C SER A 6 8.11 -58.52 11.48
N ILE A 7 8.19 -57.19 11.52
CA ILE A 7 9.34 -56.49 12.13
C ILE A 7 9.42 -56.76 13.63
N ILE A 8 8.29 -56.70 14.36
CA ILE A 8 8.25 -57.01 15.80
C ILE A 8 8.66 -58.46 16.06
N LEU A 9 8.20 -59.41 15.23
CA LEU A 9 8.57 -60.81 15.34
C LEU A 9 10.06 -61.03 15.07
N THR A 10 10.63 -60.31 14.10
CA THR A 10 12.07 -60.41 13.77
C THR A 10 12.93 -59.85 14.91
N ILE A 11 12.46 -58.81 15.61
CA ILE A 11 13.13 -58.24 16.79
C ILE A 11 13.04 -59.19 17.98
N LEU A 12 11.87 -59.79 18.23
CA LEU A 12 11.72 -60.81 19.27
C LEU A 12 12.63 -62.01 18.99
N VAL A 13 12.72 -62.46 17.74
CA VAL A 13 13.63 -63.54 17.31
C VAL A 13 15.09 -63.12 17.45
N LEU A 14 15.48 -61.87 17.18
CA LEU A 14 16.84 -61.37 17.40
C LEU A 14 17.21 -61.26 18.89
N ILE A 15 16.24 -60.93 19.75
CA ILE A 15 16.41 -60.93 21.20
C ILE A 15 16.54 -62.37 21.71
N ASP A 16 15.74 -63.30 21.19
CA ASP A 16 15.73 -64.72 21.60
C ASP A 16 16.97 -65.48 21.09
N THR A 17 17.39 -65.22 19.85
CA THR A 17 18.62 -65.84 19.26
C THR A 17 19.92 -65.21 19.76
N GLY A 18 19.87 -64.02 20.37
CA GLY A 18 21.02 -63.42 21.06
C GLY A 18 21.35 -64.07 22.41
N ILE A 19 20.45 -64.90 22.96
CA ILE A 19 20.61 -65.54 24.28
C ILE A 19 21.56 -66.74 24.22
N ASP A 20 21.83 -67.32 23.03
CA ASP A 20 22.75 -68.45 22.84
C ASP A 20 24.17 -68.05 22.38
N MET A 21 24.53 -66.75 22.44
CA MET A 21 25.93 -66.37 22.18
C MET A 21 26.86 -66.92 23.27
N PRO A 22 27.97 -67.58 22.89
CA PRO A 22 28.90 -68.18 23.85
C PRO A 22 29.48 -67.08 24.74
N ARG A 23 29.29 -67.23 26.07
CA ARG A 23 29.84 -66.50 27.24
C ARG A 23 30.98 -65.49 26.98
N MET A 24 30.79 -64.51 26.11
CA MET A 24 31.52 -63.27 26.19
C MET A 24 30.87 -62.51 27.32
N SER A 25 31.68 -62.04 28.27
CA SER A 25 31.25 -61.19 29.39
C SER A 25 30.80 -59.81 28.87
N MET A 26 29.80 -59.77 27.99
CA MET A 26 29.09 -58.54 27.70
C MET A 26 28.41 -58.13 28.99
N THR A 27 29.00 -57.13 29.64
CA THR A 27 28.37 -56.45 30.77
C THR A 27 26.96 -56.02 30.36
N VAL A 28 26.02 -56.03 31.32
CA VAL A 28 24.61 -55.62 31.13
C VAL A 28 24.50 -54.26 30.42
N ILE A 29 25.52 -53.41 30.57
CA ILE A 29 25.67 -52.10 29.93
C ILE A 29 25.72 -52.22 28.39
N ASN A 30 26.46 -53.18 27.84
CA ASN A 30 26.60 -53.33 26.39
C ASN A 30 25.29 -53.77 25.73
N LEU A 31 24.57 -54.70 26.37
CA LEU A 31 23.26 -55.16 25.89
C LEU A 31 22.26 -53.99 25.82
N ARG A 32 22.28 -53.13 26.85
CA ARG A 32 21.43 -51.94 26.92
C ARG A 32 21.72 -50.94 25.81
N LEU A 33 23.00 -50.64 25.54
CA LEU A 33 23.39 -49.74 24.45
C LEU A 33 22.95 -50.30 23.08
N ILE A 34 23.11 -51.61 22.87
CA ILE A 34 22.65 -52.27 21.64
C ILE A 34 21.13 -52.18 21.50
N ALA A 35 20.37 -52.44 22.57
CA ALA A 35 18.91 -52.34 22.57
C ALA A 35 18.42 -50.91 22.27
N VAL A 36 19.06 -49.90 22.88
CA VAL A 36 18.77 -48.48 22.58
C VAL A 36 19.07 -48.17 21.12
N TRP A 37 20.22 -48.62 20.60
CA TRP A 37 20.60 -48.40 19.21
C TRP A 37 19.60 -48.99 18.22
N ILE A 38 19.17 -50.24 18.48
CA ILE A 38 18.15 -50.92 17.67
C ILE A 38 16.84 -50.14 17.73
N LEU A 39 16.40 -49.73 18.91
CA LEU A 39 15.19 -48.93 19.08
C LEU A 39 15.30 -47.60 18.32
N VAL A 40 16.42 -46.88 18.43
CA VAL A 40 16.66 -45.63 17.70
C VAL A 40 16.58 -45.84 16.19
N LEU A 41 17.21 -46.89 15.65
CA LEU A 41 17.13 -47.22 14.22
C LEU A 41 15.70 -47.55 13.77
N ILE A 42 14.94 -48.28 14.58
CA ILE A 42 13.52 -48.58 14.32
C ILE A 42 12.73 -47.28 14.31
N THR A 43 12.92 -46.42 15.32
CA THR A 43 12.20 -45.15 15.44
C THR A 43 12.49 -44.23 14.25
N TYR A 44 13.74 -44.19 13.79
CA TYR A 44 14.15 -43.46 12.59
C TYR A 44 13.46 -44.01 11.32
N ARG A 45 13.38 -45.33 11.18
CA ARG A 45 12.68 -45.95 10.03
C ARG A 45 11.17 -45.67 10.07
N ILE A 46 10.57 -45.63 11.25
CA ILE A 46 9.15 -45.32 11.43
C ILE A 46 8.90 -43.82 11.20
N SER A 47 9.78 -42.93 11.66
CA SER A 47 9.60 -41.48 11.51
C SER A 47 9.55 -41.01 10.05
N LEU A 48 10.12 -41.78 9.12
CA LEU A 48 10.03 -41.51 7.67
C LEU A 48 8.63 -41.72 7.09
N ARG A 49 7.73 -42.44 7.77
CA ARG A 49 6.39 -42.78 7.25
C ARG A 49 5.23 -42.20 8.05
N PHE A 50 5.48 -41.75 9.27
CA PHE A 50 4.44 -41.29 10.18
C PHE A 50 4.54 -39.78 10.43
N PRO A 51 3.46 -39.15 10.95
CA PRO A 51 3.52 -37.75 11.36
C PRO A 51 4.67 -37.53 12.34
N HIS A 52 5.32 -36.37 12.24
CA HIS A 52 6.49 -35.99 13.05
C HIS A 52 6.29 -36.27 14.56
N GLN A 53 5.08 -36.03 15.08
CA GLN A 53 4.71 -36.28 16.48
C GLN A 53 4.95 -37.73 16.93
N TRP A 54 4.65 -38.71 16.07
CA TRP A 54 4.83 -40.14 16.37
C TRP A 54 6.29 -40.54 16.30
N GLY A 55 7.04 -40.02 15.31
CA GLY A 55 8.48 -40.23 15.23
C GLY A 55 9.20 -39.68 16.46
N ALA A 56 8.89 -38.44 16.86
CA ALA A 56 9.42 -37.81 18.06
C ALA A 56 9.04 -38.59 19.34
N SER A 57 7.78 -39.00 19.48
CA SER A 57 7.31 -39.79 20.62
C SER A 57 8.02 -41.14 20.71
N LEU A 58 8.18 -41.83 19.60
CA LEU A 58 8.88 -43.11 19.57
C LEU A 58 10.36 -42.93 19.92
N PHE A 59 11.01 -41.89 19.39
CA PHE A 59 12.40 -41.58 19.73
C PHE A 59 12.59 -41.28 21.22
N ILE A 60 11.74 -40.41 21.79
CA ILE A 60 11.72 -40.14 23.23
C ILE A 60 11.46 -41.44 23.99
N GLY A 61 10.48 -42.24 23.57
CA GLY A 61 10.11 -43.51 24.18
C GLY A 61 11.24 -44.54 24.15
N ALA A 62 12.04 -44.60 23.10
CA ALA A 62 13.20 -45.47 22.99
C ALA A 62 14.29 -45.10 24.00
N LEU A 63 14.65 -43.82 24.06
CA LEU A 63 15.59 -43.29 25.07
C LEU A 63 15.02 -43.50 26.48
N TYR A 64 13.73 -43.27 26.64
CA TYR A 64 13.03 -43.43 27.91
C TYR A 64 13.05 -44.86 28.43
N LEU A 65 12.71 -45.83 27.59
CA LEU A 65 12.64 -47.24 27.98
C LEU A 65 14.03 -47.79 28.28
N GLY A 66 15.01 -47.46 27.43
CA GLY A 66 16.38 -47.92 27.61
C GLY A 66 17.07 -47.32 28.83
N PHE A 67 16.69 -46.10 29.24
CA PHE A 67 17.43 -45.41 30.30
C PHE A 67 16.71 -45.10 31.59
N LEU A 68 15.37 -44.98 31.59
CA LEU A 68 14.58 -44.69 32.79
C LEU A 68 13.86 -45.93 33.33
N VAL A 69 13.32 -46.77 32.45
CA VAL A 69 12.60 -47.99 32.84
C VAL A 69 13.56 -49.11 33.25
N PHE A 70 14.63 -49.29 32.48
CA PHE A 70 15.59 -50.38 32.69
C PHE A 70 16.20 -50.42 34.12
N PRO A 71 16.67 -49.31 34.71
CA PRO A 71 17.16 -49.31 36.09
C PRO A 71 16.15 -49.81 37.12
N GLY A 72 14.85 -49.55 36.92
CA GLY A 72 13.79 -50.01 37.82
C GLY A 72 13.44 -51.50 37.66
N LEU A 73 13.72 -52.08 36.49
CA LEU A 73 13.52 -53.50 36.22
C LEU A 73 14.61 -54.37 36.85
N ILE A 74 15.87 -53.92 36.84
CA ILE A 74 17.02 -54.66 37.38
C ILE A 74 17.78 -53.83 38.40
N PRO A 75 17.16 -53.45 39.54
CA PRO A 75 17.75 -52.48 40.47
C PRO A 75 18.98 -53.00 41.22
N ASN A 76 19.22 -54.32 41.23
CA ASN A 76 20.27 -54.95 42.01
C ASN A 76 21.67 -54.83 41.36
N VAL A 77 21.73 -54.53 40.07
CA VAL A 77 22.98 -54.48 39.30
C VAL A 77 23.45 -53.03 39.24
N ASN A 78 24.55 -52.71 39.92
CA ASN A 78 25.13 -51.36 39.98
C ASN A 78 24.12 -50.24 40.35
N PRO A 79 23.49 -50.29 41.53
CA PRO A 79 22.42 -49.35 41.89
C PRO A 79 22.90 -47.89 41.96
N SER A 80 24.19 -47.63 42.22
CA SER A 80 24.80 -46.29 42.21
C SER A 80 24.82 -45.67 40.82
N GLU A 81 25.23 -46.44 39.81
CA GLU A 81 25.20 -46.02 38.40
C GLU A 81 23.76 -45.77 37.94
N HIS A 82 22.83 -46.63 38.35
CA HIS A 82 21.41 -46.51 38.06
C HIS A 82 20.81 -45.22 38.64
N LEU A 83 21.16 -44.85 39.88
CA LEU A 83 20.71 -43.60 40.49
C LEU A 83 21.23 -42.38 39.71
N LEU A 84 22.54 -42.31 39.48
CA LEU A 84 23.18 -41.16 38.81
C LEU A 84 22.62 -40.98 37.40
N LEU A 85 22.51 -42.08 36.66
CA LEU A 85 21.96 -42.06 35.31
C LEU A 85 20.50 -41.64 35.31
N THR A 86 19.68 -42.11 36.25
CA THR A 86 18.27 -41.71 36.37
C THR A 86 18.15 -40.19 36.61
N ILE A 87 18.96 -39.62 37.49
CA ILE A 87 18.98 -38.17 37.74
C ILE A 87 19.44 -37.39 36.51
N PHE A 88 20.53 -37.79 35.86
CA PHE A 88 21.04 -37.07 34.68
C PHE A 88 20.05 -37.12 33.51
N LEU A 89 19.50 -38.30 33.28
CA LEU A 89 18.66 -38.56 32.11
C LEU A 89 17.25 -38.00 32.29
N THR A 90 16.73 -37.88 33.51
CA THR A 90 15.47 -37.16 33.74
C THR A 90 15.58 -35.70 33.37
N LEU A 91 16.71 -35.05 33.66
CA LEU A 91 16.96 -33.68 33.21
C LEU A 91 17.02 -33.58 31.67
N LEU A 92 17.68 -34.55 31.02
CA LEU A 92 17.73 -34.60 29.55
C LEU A 92 16.34 -34.81 28.92
N ILE A 93 15.60 -35.81 29.42
CA ILE A 93 14.27 -36.18 28.92
C ILE A 93 13.21 -35.13 29.25
N THR A 94 13.46 -34.29 30.24
CA THR A 94 12.63 -33.11 30.51
C THR A 94 12.70 -32.11 29.36
N ILE A 95 13.89 -31.87 28.83
CA ILE A 95 14.13 -30.83 27.82
C ILE A 95 13.72 -31.34 26.43
N LEU A 96 13.90 -32.64 26.17
CA LEU A 96 13.80 -33.24 24.84
C LEU A 96 12.40 -33.11 24.18
N PRO A 97 11.26 -33.29 24.89
CA PRO A 97 9.94 -33.02 24.35
C PRO A 97 9.79 -31.58 23.85
N TYR A 98 10.34 -30.59 24.56
CA TYR A 98 10.26 -29.17 24.17
C TYR A 98 11.09 -28.81 22.95
N LEU A 99 12.09 -29.62 22.63
CA LEU A 99 12.89 -29.48 21.42
C LEU A 99 12.20 -30.12 20.22
N LEU A 100 11.55 -31.26 20.41
CA LEU A 100 10.97 -32.03 19.32
C LEU A 100 9.54 -31.65 18.95
N PHE A 101 8.73 -31.19 19.91
CA PHE A 101 7.32 -30.85 19.68
C PHE A 101 7.09 -29.34 19.54
N ASP A 102 6.13 -28.97 18.69
CA ASP A 102 5.67 -27.59 18.58
C ASP A 102 4.63 -27.31 19.67
N PHE A 103 4.95 -26.40 20.60
CA PHE A 103 4.10 -26.05 21.73
C PHE A 103 2.69 -25.62 21.32
N GLY A 104 2.54 -25.02 20.13
CA GLY A 104 1.24 -24.57 19.62
C GLY A 104 0.31 -25.71 19.19
N LYS A 105 0.86 -26.71 18.49
CA LYS A 105 0.08 -27.79 17.87
C LYS A 105 0.03 -29.05 18.73
N ASP A 106 1.08 -29.30 19.48
CA ASP A 106 1.35 -30.58 20.13
C ASP A 106 1.19 -30.51 21.65
N GLN A 107 0.45 -29.52 22.15
CA GLN A 107 0.32 -29.23 23.58
C GLN A 107 -0.13 -30.47 24.39
N LYS A 108 -1.10 -31.23 23.87
CA LYS A 108 -1.58 -32.45 24.53
C LYS A 108 -0.49 -33.51 24.66
N TRP A 109 0.31 -33.70 23.60
CA TRP A 109 1.44 -34.65 23.60
C TRP A 109 2.52 -34.26 24.60
N LEU A 110 2.86 -32.96 24.68
CA LEU A 110 3.82 -32.44 25.66
C LEU A 110 3.37 -32.74 27.10
N TRP A 111 2.11 -32.47 27.43
CA TRP A 111 1.57 -32.77 28.77
C TRP A 111 1.57 -34.27 29.09
N SER A 112 1.19 -35.12 28.12
CA SER A 112 1.25 -36.56 28.28
C SER A 112 2.67 -37.04 28.58
N TRP A 113 3.67 -36.55 27.83
CA TRP A 113 5.07 -36.91 28.04
C TRP A 113 5.60 -36.45 29.39
N GLN A 114 5.25 -35.24 29.84
CA GLN A 114 5.66 -34.78 31.17
C GLN A 114 5.09 -35.66 32.29
N LEU A 115 3.79 -35.97 32.22
CA LEU A 115 3.14 -36.80 33.23
C LEU A 115 3.76 -38.20 33.26
N ILE A 116 4.02 -38.78 32.09
CA ILE A 116 4.72 -40.07 31.95
C ILE A 116 6.10 -39.98 32.60
N CYS A 117 6.92 -38.98 32.23
CA CYS A 117 8.29 -38.83 32.73
C CYS A 117 8.37 -38.66 34.24
N ILE A 118 7.50 -37.82 34.83
CA ILE A 118 7.42 -37.63 36.28
C ILE A 118 7.04 -38.96 36.96
N SER A 119 6.03 -39.65 36.44
CA SER A 119 5.51 -40.88 37.03
C SER A 119 6.55 -42.01 37.02
N THR A 120 7.23 -42.23 35.90
CA THR A 120 8.27 -43.28 35.84
C THR A 120 9.53 -42.89 36.56
N PHE A 121 9.88 -41.60 36.66
CA PHE A 121 10.98 -41.17 37.51
C PHE A 121 10.74 -41.58 38.97
N ILE A 122 9.56 -41.24 39.50
CA ILE A 122 9.17 -41.59 40.88
C ILE A 122 9.21 -43.10 41.06
N TRP A 123 8.65 -43.86 40.12
CA TRP A 123 8.64 -45.32 40.16
C TRP A 123 10.06 -45.93 40.14
N SER A 124 10.91 -45.49 39.20
CA SER A 124 12.26 -46.00 39.02
C SER A 124 13.14 -45.66 40.23
N PHE A 125 13.04 -44.43 40.73
CA PHE A 125 13.73 -43.97 41.93
C PHE A 125 13.35 -44.82 43.15
N TRP A 126 12.05 -45.07 43.37
CA TRP A 126 11.57 -45.89 44.47
C TRP A 126 12.06 -47.34 44.40
N ARG A 127 12.22 -47.89 43.19
CA ARG A 127 12.72 -49.26 42.98
C ARG A 127 14.22 -49.39 43.22
N VAL A 128 15.01 -48.39 42.82
CA VAL A 128 16.46 -48.41 42.96
C VAL A 128 16.91 -48.10 44.40
N LEU A 129 16.18 -47.23 45.11
CA LEU A 129 16.60 -46.70 46.42
C LEU A 129 16.96 -47.78 47.47
N PRO A 130 16.19 -48.87 47.66
CA PRO A 130 16.51 -49.88 48.67
C PRO A 130 17.82 -50.66 48.38
N HIS A 131 18.20 -50.79 47.11
CA HIS A 131 19.35 -51.60 46.69
C HIS A 131 20.68 -50.87 46.88
N LEU A 132 20.64 -49.55 47.03
CA LEU A 132 21.83 -48.72 47.31
C LEU A 132 22.43 -48.98 48.69
N GLU A 133 21.67 -49.55 49.64
CA GLU A 133 22.17 -49.94 50.97
C GLU A 133 23.31 -50.96 50.91
N GLN A 134 23.42 -51.72 49.81
CA GLN A 134 24.45 -52.73 49.60
C GLN A 134 25.75 -52.16 48.97
N THR A 135 25.78 -50.86 48.67
CA THR A 135 26.93 -50.22 48.01
C THR A 135 27.69 -49.30 48.96
N GLU A 136 28.85 -48.80 48.52
CA GLU A 136 29.63 -47.78 49.22
C GLU A 136 28.81 -46.50 49.56
N TYR A 137 27.66 -46.31 48.89
CA TYR A 137 26.74 -45.20 49.09
C TYR A 137 25.58 -45.49 50.05
N ALA A 138 25.66 -46.54 50.88
CA ALA A 138 24.59 -46.96 51.80
C ALA A 138 24.06 -45.85 52.72
N ARG A 139 24.87 -44.82 53.00
CA ARG A 139 24.45 -43.66 53.80
C ARG A 139 23.42 -42.77 53.10
N LEU A 140 23.39 -42.74 51.76
CA LEU A 140 22.46 -41.90 50.99
C LEU A 140 21.00 -42.38 51.12
N PRO A 141 20.66 -43.66 50.86
CA PRO A 141 19.31 -44.17 51.08
C PRO A 141 18.84 -43.98 52.51
N GLN A 142 19.71 -44.25 53.49
CA GLN A 142 19.39 -44.08 54.89
C GLN A 142 19.09 -42.61 55.23
N ALA A 143 19.86 -41.66 54.67
CA ALA A 143 19.59 -40.23 54.85
C ALA A 143 18.27 -39.79 54.16
N ILE A 144 17.94 -40.35 53.00
CA ILE A 144 16.72 -40.04 52.24
C ILE A 144 15.49 -40.65 52.91
N SER A 145 15.57 -41.90 53.36
CA SER A 145 14.46 -42.62 54.00
C SER A 145 14.18 -42.13 55.42
N SER A 146 15.22 -41.79 56.18
CA SER A 146 15.06 -41.24 57.54
C SER A 146 14.62 -39.77 57.55
N ARG A 147 14.78 -39.04 56.43
CA ARG A 147 14.41 -37.62 56.31
C ARG A 147 13.51 -37.41 55.09
N PRO A 148 12.20 -37.71 55.19
CA PRO A 148 11.26 -37.55 54.07
C PRO A 148 11.25 -36.12 53.50
N MET A 149 11.60 -35.12 54.32
CA MET A 149 11.71 -33.72 53.88
C MET A 149 12.76 -33.51 52.78
N VAL A 150 13.86 -34.27 52.77
CA VAL A 150 14.90 -34.16 51.72
C VAL A 150 14.35 -34.66 50.39
N MET A 151 13.60 -35.76 50.39
CA MET A 151 12.95 -36.30 49.19
C MET A 151 11.88 -35.36 48.64
N ILE A 152 11.05 -34.80 49.52
CA ILE A 152 10.05 -33.79 49.14
C ILE A 152 10.73 -32.55 48.55
N GLY A 153 11.85 -32.10 49.13
CA GLY A 153 12.64 -30.98 48.61
C GLY A 153 13.19 -31.24 47.20
N PHE A 154 13.75 -32.42 46.95
CA PHE A 154 14.27 -32.79 45.62
C PHE A 154 13.15 -32.84 44.57
N LEU A 155 12.03 -33.49 44.88
CA LEU A 155 10.86 -33.54 43.98
C LEU A 155 10.27 -32.15 43.74
N GLY A 156 10.22 -31.31 44.78
CA GLY A 156 9.79 -29.92 44.67
C GLY A 156 10.65 -29.11 43.71
N VAL A 157 11.98 -29.17 43.84
CA VAL A 157 12.91 -28.50 42.92
C VAL A 157 12.75 -29.01 41.50
N PHE A 158 12.63 -30.34 41.31
CA PHE A 158 12.41 -30.92 39.99
C PHE A 158 11.11 -30.40 39.34
N VAL A 159 9.99 -30.39 40.07
CA VAL A 159 8.71 -29.85 39.57
C VAL A 159 8.82 -28.36 39.25
N ILE A 160 9.53 -27.58 40.07
CA ILE A 160 9.76 -26.15 39.80
C ILE A 160 10.53 -25.97 38.49
N ILE A 161 11.59 -26.75 38.25
CA ILE A 161 12.35 -26.70 36.99
C ILE A 161 11.44 -27.02 35.79
N GLN A 162 10.57 -28.02 35.90
CA GLN A 162 9.58 -28.34 34.85
C GLN A 162 8.68 -27.14 34.55
N LEU A 163 8.15 -26.50 35.60
CA LEU A 163 7.26 -25.35 35.46
C LEU A 163 7.98 -24.17 34.83
N VAL A 164 9.24 -23.91 35.18
CA VAL A 164 10.06 -22.85 34.57
C VAL A 164 10.27 -23.10 33.07
N ILE A 165 10.62 -24.33 32.67
CA ILE A 165 10.82 -24.68 31.26
C ILE A 165 9.51 -24.53 30.47
N LEU A 166 8.38 -24.98 31.03
CA LEU A 166 7.06 -24.79 30.45
C LEU A 166 6.72 -23.31 30.24
N GLN A 167 6.91 -22.49 31.27
CA GLN A 167 6.64 -21.06 31.22
C GLN A 167 7.53 -20.36 30.19
N PHE A 168 8.81 -20.67 30.19
CA PHE A 168 9.76 -20.14 29.22
C PHE A 168 9.32 -20.45 27.78
N LYS A 169 8.96 -21.71 27.48
CA LYS A 169 8.49 -22.10 26.15
C LYS A 169 7.18 -21.41 25.78
N ARG A 170 6.25 -21.29 26.72
CA ARG A 170 4.97 -20.58 26.53
C ARG A 170 5.19 -19.12 26.17
N ILE A 171 6.04 -18.42 26.92
CA ILE A 171 6.39 -17.01 26.69
C ILE A 171 7.04 -16.85 25.31
N HIS A 172 8.04 -17.68 24.99
CA HIS A 172 8.72 -17.62 23.71
C HIS A 172 7.77 -17.86 22.53
N TYR A 173 6.82 -18.80 22.67
CA TYR A 173 5.80 -19.04 21.66
C TYR A 173 4.87 -17.84 21.46
N GLN A 174 4.44 -17.19 22.55
CA GLN A 174 3.63 -15.98 22.49
C GLN A 174 4.40 -14.83 21.80
N GLN A 175 5.67 -14.63 22.15
CA GLN A 175 6.54 -13.64 21.52
C GLN A 175 6.67 -13.87 20.02
N LYS A 176 6.86 -15.11 19.58
CA LYS A 176 6.93 -15.46 18.15
C LYS A 176 5.63 -15.14 17.41
N ARG A 177 4.46 -15.40 18.02
CA ARG A 177 3.18 -15.07 17.39
C ARG A 177 2.94 -13.56 17.32
N ALA A 178 3.28 -12.83 18.39
CA ALA A 178 3.20 -11.38 18.39
C ALA A 178 4.09 -10.77 17.30
N LEU A 179 5.32 -11.28 17.15
CA LEU A 179 6.23 -10.84 16.10
C LEU A 179 5.69 -11.08 14.70
N LEU A 180 5.12 -12.27 14.44
CA LEU A 180 4.50 -12.58 13.14
C LEU A 180 3.31 -11.67 12.84
N TYR A 181 2.48 -11.36 13.84
CA TYR A 181 1.37 -10.44 13.69
C TYR A 181 1.85 -9.02 13.37
N THR A 182 2.85 -8.52 14.09
CA THR A 182 3.46 -7.22 13.80
C THR A 182 4.08 -7.17 12.39
N GLN A 183 4.69 -8.26 11.94
CA GLN A 183 5.25 -8.35 10.59
C GLN A 183 4.15 -8.30 9.52
N GLU A 184 3.03 -9.00 9.73
CA GLU A 184 1.88 -8.94 8.82
C GLU A 184 1.29 -7.53 8.76
N GLU A 185 1.11 -6.88 9.91
CA GLU A 185 0.59 -5.52 9.99
C GLU A 185 1.52 -4.50 9.31
N LEU A 186 2.83 -4.63 9.51
CA LEU A 186 3.82 -3.80 8.84
C LEU A 186 3.74 -3.96 7.31
N ASN A 187 3.64 -5.20 6.82
CA ASN A 187 3.50 -5.48 5.39
C ASN A 187 2.20 -4.89 4.80
N ARG A 188 1.09 -4.92 5.55
CA ARG A 188 -0.16 -4.24 5.16
C ARG A 188 0.04 -2.74 5.05
N SER A 189 0.69 -2.11 6.04
CA SER A 189 0.94 -0.66 6.02
C SER A 189 1.83 -0.24 4.83
N ILE A 190 2.87 -1.02 4.51
CA ILE A 190 3.74 -0.79 3.35
C ILE A 190 2.94 -0.87 2.05
N THR A 191 2.05 -1.86 1.95
CA THR A 191 1.20 -2.04 0.76
C THR A 191 0.25 -0.86 0.59
N LEU A 192 -0.38 -0.40 1.67
CA LEU A 192 -1.26 0.77 1.64
C LEU A 192 -0.51 2.05 1.25
N SER A 193 0.66 2.28 1.84
CA SER A 193 1.51 3.43 1.50
C SER A 193 1.94 3.39 0.03
N LYS A 194 2.25 2.21 -0.52
CA LYS A 194 2.56 2.05 -1.94
C LYS A 194 1.38 2.41 -2.83
N ILE A 195 0.17 1.97 -2.49
CA ILE A 195 -1.05 2.31 -3.24
C ILE A 195 -1.31 3.82 -3.18
N GLN A 196 -1.14 4.45 -2.02
CA GLN A 196 -1.29 5.89 -1.86
C GLN A 196 -0.28 6.68 -2.70
N ASN A 197 0.99 6.27 -2.69
CA ASN A 197 2.02 6.92 -3.51
C ASN A 197 1.71 6.80 -5.00
N GLN A 198 1.25 5.64 -5.47
CA GLN A 198 0.83 5.47 -6.87
C GLN A 198 -0.37 6.36 -7.24
N ALA A 199 -1.30 6.60 -6.30
CA ALA A 199 -2.41 7.51 -6.53
C ALA A 199 -1.94 8.97 -6.60
N LEU A 200 -0.99 9.36 -5.74
CA LEU A 200 -0.37 10.69 -5.77
C LEU A 200 0.41 10.93 -7.07
N GLU A 201 1.19 9.94 -7.52
CA GLU A 201 1.91 10.01 -8.81
C GLU A 201 0.94 10.25 -9.97
N ARG A 202 -0.19 9.54 -10.02
CA ARG A 202 -1.23 9.78 -11.05
C ARG A 202 -1.85 11.17 -10.96
N GLN A 203 -2.14 11.64 -9.75
CA GLN A 203 -2.66 13.00 -9.56
C GLN A 203 -1.67 14.06 -10.01
N GLU A 204 -0.37 13.83 -9.78
CA GLU A 204 0.69 14.71 -10.26
C GLU A 204 0.75 14.73 -11.79
N GLU A 205 0.68 13.57 -12.44
CA GLU A 205 0.62 13.45 -13.90
C GLU A 205 -0.61 14.17 -14.48
N GLU A 206 -1.80 13.97 -13.90
CA GLU A 206 -3.03 14.65 -14.31
C GLU A 206 -2.92 16.18 -14.15
N LEU A 207 -2.33 16.65 -13.06
CA LEU A 207 -2.12 18.07 -12.80
C LEU A 207 -1.13 18.68 -13.80
N GLN A 208 -0.05 17.97 -14.12
CA GLN A 208 0.90 18.40 -15.14
C GLN A 208 0.25 18.49 -16.53
N GLN A 209 -0.59 17.52 -16.90
CA GLN A 209 -1.34 17.56 -18.16
C GLN A 209 -2.34 18.72 -18.21
N ALA A 210 -3.06 18.96 -17.11
CA ALA A 210 -3.98 20.09 -17.00
C ALA A 210 -3.25 21.44 -17.11
N ASP A 211 -2.09 21.60 -16.47
CA ASP A 211 -1.27 22.81 -16.57
C ASP A 211 -0.78 23.04 -18.01
N LEU A 212 -0.33 22.00 -18.70
CA LEU A 212 0.06 22.10 -20.12
C LEU A 212 -1.11 22.55 -21.00
N SER A 213 -2.29 21.95 -20.81
CA SER A 213 -3.51 22.32 -21.55
C SER A 213 -3.96 23.77 -21.28
N LEU A 214 -3.87 24.22 -20.02
CA LEU A 214 -4.15 25.61 -19.65
C LEU A 214 -3.18 26.58 -20.33
N ARG A 215 -1.88 26.25 -20.35
CA ARG A 215 -0.87 27.07 -21.03
C ARG A 215 -1.12 27.17 -22.53
N GLU A 216 -1.42 26.05 -23.19
CA GLU A 216 -1.76 26.04 -24.62
C GLU A 216 -3.01 26.87 -24.91
N THR A 217 -4.07 26.69 -24.10
CA THR A 217 -5.31 27.46 -24.22
C THR A 217 -5.06 28.96 -24.04
N ASN A 218 -4.26 29.34 -23.05
CA ASN A 218 -3.87 30.73 -22.83
C ASN A 218 -3.11 31.31 -24.02
N GLN A 219 -2.13 30.58 -24.58
CA GLN A 219 -1.40 31.03 -25.77
C GLN A 219 -2.33 31.25 -26.98
N VAL A 220 -3.30 30.36 -27.19
CA VAL A 220 -4.30 30.51 -28.26
C VAL A 220 -5.19 31.74 -28.02
N LEU A 221 -5.62 31.96 -26.78
CA LEU A 221 -6.43 33.13 -26.41
C LEU A 221 -5.66 34.43 -26.59
N GLU A 222 -4.41 34.49 -26.14
CA GLU A 222 -3.52 35.63 -26.36
C GLU A 222 -3.34 35.92 -27.84
N GLY A 223 -3.15 34.89 -28.67
CA GLY A 223 -3.11 35.03 -30.13
C GLY A 223 -4.38 35.66 -30.70
N LYS A 224 -5.56 35.20 -30.27
CA LYS A 224 -6.86 35.76 -30.69
C LYS A 224 -7.05 37.20 -30.22
N VAL A 225 -6.68 37.50 -28.98
CA VAL A 225 -6.76 38.85 -28.42
C VAL A 225 -5.85 39.79 -29.20
N ASN A 226 -4.61 39.38 -29.49
CA ASN A 226 -3.68 40.17 -30.29
C ASN A 226 -4.20 40.41 -31.71
N ALA A 227 -4.68 39.35 -32.39
CA ALA A 227 -5.25 39.47 -33.73
C ALA A 227 -6.46 40.44 -33.76
N ARG A 228 -7.36 40.33 -32.77
CA ARG A 228 -8.52 41.22 -32.65
C ARG A 228 -8.11 42.66 -32.32
N THR A 229 -7.13 42.83 -31.44
CA THR A 229 -6.57 44.14 -31.10
C THR A 229 -5.94 44.81 -32.32
N HIS A 230 -5.18 44.07 -33.13
CA HIS A 230 -4.63 44.57 -34.38
C HIS A 230 -5.71 44.96 -35.38
N GLN A 231 -6.73 44.12 -35.55
CA GLN A 231 -7.88 44.42 -36.41
C GLN A 231 -8.58 45.72 -35.97
N LEU A 232 -8.89 45.85 -34.67
CA LEU A 232 -9.53 47.04 -34.12
C LEU A 232 -8.66 48.29 -34.28
N LYS A 233 -7.35 48.17 -34.09
CA LYS A 233 -6.42 49.29 -34.29
C LYS A 233 -6.40 49.74 -35.75
N SER A 234 -6.32 48.81 -36.70
CA SER A 234 -6.40 49.11 -38.13
C SER A 234 -7.71 49.78 -38.52
N GLN A 235 -8.84 49.28 -37.99
CA GLN A 235 -10.15 49.89 -38.21
C GLN A 235 -10.24 51.30 -37.61
N ASN A 236 -9.68 51.50 -36.42
CA ASN A 236 -9.64 52.81 -35.78
C ASN A 236 -8.80 53.82 -36.57
N GLU A 237 -7.63 53.42 -37.07
CA GLU A 237 -6.78 54.25 -37.94
C GLU A 237 -7.50 54.65 -39.23
N GLN A 238 -8.22 53.72 -39.85
CA GLN A 238 -9.07 54.01 -41.02
C GLN A 238 -10.16 55.02 -40.70
N LEU A 239 -10.86 54.87 -39.56
CA LEU A 239 -11.89 55.82 -39.15
C LEU A 239 -11.36 57.22 -38.90
N ILE A 240 -10.17 57.33 -38.29
CA ILE A 240 -9.51 58.61 -38.08
C ILE A 240 -9.21 59.27 -39.44
N HIS A 241 -8.65 58.50 -40.39
CA HIS A 241 -8.37 58.99 -41.74
C HIS A 241 -9.66 59.44 -42.46
N TYR A 242 -10.74 58.67 -42.36
CA TYR A 242 -12.04 59.04 -42.93
C TYR A 242 -12.62 60.30 -42.31
N ASN A 243 -12.61 60.41 -40.97
CA ASN A 243 -13.15 61.57 -40.28
C ASN A 243 -12.35 62.83 -40.63
N TYR A 244 -11.02 62.71 -40.77
CA TYR A 244 -10.17 63.80 -41.25
C TYR A 244 -10.54 64.23 -42.68
N MET A 245 -10.63 63.28 -43.62
CA MET A 245 -11.03 63.54 -45.00
C MET A 245 -12.42 64.18 -45.08
N TYR A 246 -13.41 63.63 -44.37
CA TYR A 246 -14.77 64.15 -44.33
C TYR A 246 -14.81 65.58 -43.78
N SER A 247 -14.14 65.81 -42.65
CA SER A 247 -14.05 67.14 -42.04
C SER A 247 -13.40 68.15 -43.00
N HIS A 248 -12.39 67.75 -43.77
CA HIS A 248 -11.70 68.65 -44.70
C HIS A 248 -12.56 68.95 -45.94
N LEU A 249 -13.12 67.91 -46.55
CA LEU A 249 -13.96 68.01 -47.76
C LEU A 249 -15.27 68.74 -47.50
N MET A 250 -15.88 68.58 -46.32
CA MET A 250 -17.11 69.28 -45.95
C MET A 250 -16.88 70.72 -45.52
N ARG A 251 -15.71 71.03 -44.92
CA ARG A 251 -15.45 72.36 -44.36
C ARG A 251 -15.40 73.45 -45.42
N ALA A 252 -14.82 73.20 -46.59
CA ALA A 252 -14.76 74.16 -47.67
C ALA A 252 -16.16 74.59 -48.16
N PRO A 253 -17.03 73.68 -48.65
CA PRO A 253 -18.37 74.06 -49.10
C PRO A 253 -19.24 74.61 -47.96
N MET A 254 -19.16 74.06 -46.74
CA MET A 254 -19.89 74.61 -45.59
C MET A 254 -19.51 76.06 -45.27
N ALA A 255 -18.21 76.40 -45.32
CA ALA A 255 -17.75 77.76 -45.10
C ALA A 255 -18.21 78.70 -46.23
N THR A 256 -18.12 78.25 -47.49
CA THR A 256 -18.61 79.00 -48.66
C THR A 256 -20.11 79.26 -48.54
N LEU A 257 -20.91 78.24 -48.20
CA LEU A 257 -22.36 78.32 -48.09
C LEU A 257 -22.80 79.21 -46.93
N SER A 258 -22.13 79.12 -45.78
CA SER A 258 -22.34 80.04 -44.66
C SER A 258 -21.99 81.48 -45.01
N GLY A 259 -20.91 81.70 -45.78
CA GLY A 259 -20.53 83.03 -46.26
C GLY A 259 -21.54 83.60 -47.25
N LEU A 260 -21.97 82.80 -48.22
CA LEU A 260 -22.97 83.20 -49.21
C LEU A 260 -24.34 83.49 -48.56
N LEU A 261 -24.78 82.70 -47.58
CA LEU A 261 -26.00 82.96 -46.82
C LEU A 261 -25.93 84.29 -46.05
N HIS A 262 -24.79 84.58 -45.42
CA HIS A 262 -24.59 85.84 -44.71
C HIS A 262 -24.59 87.03 -45.68
N LEU A 263 -23.95 86.88 -46.84
CA LEU A 263 -23.97 87.89 -47.90
C LEU A 263 -25.38 88.12 -48.45
N GLU A 264 -26.17 87.06 -48.65
CA GLU A 264 -27.55 87.15 -49.13
C GLU A 264 -28.44 87.94 -48.14
N GLU A 265 -28.22 87.77 -46.84
CA GLU A 265 -28.97 88.44 -45.77
C GLU A 265 -28.75 89.96 -45.78
N ILE A 266 -27.53 90.41 -46.03
CA ILE A 266 -27.13 91.83 -46.01
C ILE A 266 -27.26 92.54 -47.36
N GLU A 267 -27.46 91.79 -48.46
CA GLU A 267 -27.58 92.34 -49.81
C GLU A 267 -28.99 92.88 -50.09
N GLU A 268 -29.05 94.15 -50.52
CA GLU A 268 -30.30 94.88 -50.78
C GLU A 268 -30.68 94.88 -52.26
N ASP A 269 -29.71 94.68 -53.17
CA ASP A 269 -29.98 94.62 -54.62
C ASP A 269 -30.67 93.29 -55.00
N PRO A 270 -31.89 93.31 -55.58
CA PRO A 270 -32.60 92.10 -55.99
C PRO A 270 -31.84 91.27 -57.02
N GLY A 271 -31.06 91.91 -57.89
CA GLY A 271 -30.26 91.25 -58.92
C GLY A 271 -29.10 90.45 -58.31
N ALA A 272 -28.30 91.09 -57.46
CA ALA A 272 -27.23 90.46 -56.71
C ALA A 272 -27.73 89.33 -55.79
N LYS A 273 -28.87 89.53 -55.13
CA LYS A 273 -29.49 88.52 -54.25
C LYS A 273 -29.91 87.25 -55.03
N ALA A 274 -30.53 87.41 -56.20
CA ALA A 274 -30.87 86.28 -57.07
C ALA A 274 -29.62 85.52 -57.56
N HIS A 275 -28.52 86.24 -57.81
CA HIS A 275 -27.25 85.62 -58.16
C HIS A 275 -26.63 84.83 -56.98
N MET A 276 -26.69 85.37 -55.76
CA MET A 276 -26.25 84.68 -54.54
C MET A 276 -27.07 83.42 -54.27
N GLN A 277 -28.38 83.45 -54.44
CA GLN A 277 -29.24 82.25 -54.32
C GLN A 277 -28.85 81.15 -55.31
N LEU A 278 -28.44 81.53 -56.52
CA LEU A 278 -27.96 80.60 -57.54
C LEU A 278 -26.62 79.98 -57.14
N LEU A 279 -25.70 80.78 -56.57
CA LEU A 279 -24.43 80.29 -56.01
C LEU A 279 -24.64 79.38 -54.79
N ILE A 280 -25.56 79.74 -53.88
CA ILE A 280 -25.93 78.89 -52.74
C ILE A 280 -26.47 77.55 -53.23
N ALA A 281 -27.37 77.55 -54.22
CA ALA A 281 -27.90 76.32 -54.80
C ALA A 281 -26.80 75.46 -55.46
N LYS A 282 -25.81 76.10 -56.08
CA LYS A 282 -24.63 75.42 -56.65
C LYS A 282 -23.75 74.79 -55.58
N GLU A 283 -23.37 75.56 -54.55
CA GLU A 283 -22.54 75.05 -53.43
C GLU A 283 -23.28 73.97 -52.64
N PHE A 284 -24.60 74.06 -52.50
CA PHE A 284 -25.42 73.01 -51.89
C PHE A 284 -25.38 71.72 -52.72
N SER A 285 -25.44 71.84 -54.06
CA SER A 285 -25.27 70.70 -54.96
C SER A 285 -23.87 70.09 -54.88
N GLU A 286 -22.82 70.90 -54.71
CA GLU A 286 -21.45 70.41 -54.53
C GLU A 286 -21.29 69.71 -53.17
N LEU A 287 -21.87 70.26 -52.09
CA LEU A 287 -21.93 69.63 -50.78
C LEU A 287 -22.64 68.27 -50.83
N GLU A 288 -23.77 68.20 -51.55
CA GLU A 288 -24.54 66.97 -51.75
C GLU A 288 -23.76 65.94 -52.59
N ALA A 289 -23.02 66.39 -53.60
CA ALA A 289 -22.13 65.53 -54.38
C ALA A 289 -20.98 64.98 -53.54
N VAL A 290 -20.36 65.81 -52.69
CA VAL A 290 -19.33 65.37 -51.73
C VAL A 290 -19.91 64.38 -50.71
N ALA A 291 -21.11 64.64 -50.18
CA ALA A 291 -21.79 63.73 -49.24
C ALA A 291 -22.12 62.39 -49.89
N THR A 292 -22.58 62.40 -51.14
CA THR A 292 -22.87 61.20 -51.92
C THR A 292 -21.59 60.43 -52.21
N SER A 293 -20.52 61.11 -52.64
CA SER A 293 -19.21 60.49 -52.91
C SER A 293 -18.64 59.82 -51.66
N VAL A 294 -18.75 60.44 -50.49
CA VAL A 294 -18.32 59.84 -49.21
C VAL A 294 -19.19 58.62 -48.85
N THR A 295 -20.50 58.70 -49.11
CA THR A 295 -21.43 57.59 -48.84
C THR A 295 -21.17 56.40 -49.75
N GLU A 296 -20.85 56.64 -51.01
CA GLU A 296 -20.44 55.61 -51.97
C GLU A 296 -19.11 54.97 -51.57
N LEU A 297 -18.12 55.79 -51.20
CA LEU A 297 -16.81 55.32 -50.75
C LEU A 297 -16.92 54.50 -49.43
N LEU A 298 -17.92 54.78 -48.60
CA LEU A 298 -18.27 53.99 -47.42
C LEU A 298 -19.02 52.68 -47.75
N ASN A 299 -19.86 52.68 -48.78
CA ASN A 299 -20.59 51.49 -49.25
C ASN A 299 -19.67 50.49 -49.96
N ASP A 300 -18.75 50.97 -50.79
CA ASP A 300 -17.91 50.14 -51.66
C ASP A 300 -16.88 49.30 -50.88
N GLN A 301 -16.61 49.65 -49.61
CA GLN A 301 -15.68 48.90 -48.75
C GLN A 301 -16.31 47.77 -47.94
N ASP A 302 -17.60 47.46 -48.12
CA ASP A 302 -18.31 46.33 -47.49
C ASP A 302 -17.97 46.13 -46.00
N HIS A 303 -17.82 47.26 -45.29
CA HIS A 303 -17.17 47.28 -43.99
C HIS A 303 -18.23 47.15 -42.88
N PRO A 304 -18.09 46.24 -41.90
CA PRO A 304 -19.10 46.00 -40.85
C PRO A 304 -19.44 47.25 -40.01
N LEU A 305 -18.55 48.24 -39.98
CA LEU A 305 -18.75 49.51 -39.28
C LEU A 305 -19.74 50.43 -40.02
N TYR A 306 -19.89 50.28 -41.34
CA TYR A 306 -20.95 50.92 -42.12
C TYR A 306 -22.32 50.45 -41.64
N GLN A 307 -22.50 49.15 -41.40
CA GLN A 307 -23.74 48.59 -40.82
C GLN A 307 -24.02 49.16 -39.43
N THR A 308 -23.00 49.31 -38.56
CA THR A 308 -23.19 49.89 -37.21
C THR A 308 -23.55 51.37 -37.24
N VAL A 309 -22.94 52.15 -38.14
CA VAL A 309 -23.29 53.56 -38.36
C VAL A 309 -24.70 53.67 -38.93
N ARG A 310 -25.04 52.81 -39.91
CA ARG A 310 -26.37 52.69 -40.52
C ARG A 310 -27.44 52.32 -39.49
N GLU A 311 -27.19 51.38 -38.58
CA GLU A 311 -28.08 51.05 -37.46
C GLU A 311 -28.22 52.19 -36.45
N LYS A 312 -27.14 52.89 -36.10
CA LYS A 312 -27.21 54.06 -35.21
C LYS A 312 -27.98 55.21 -35.85
N LEU A 313 -27.82 55.43 -37.15
CA LEU A 313 -28.58 56.39 -37.93
C LEU A 313 -30.06 55.96 -38.00
N ALA A 314 -30.36 54.70 -38.28
CA ALA A 314 -31.72 54.15 -38.27
C ALA A 314 -32.41 54.32 -36.91
N LYS A 315 -31.68 54.07 -35.82
CA LYS A 315 -32.20 54.22 -34.46
C LYS A 315 -32.45 55.69 -34.09
N LYS A 316 -31.61 56.61 -34.58
CA LYS A 316 -31.73 58.05 -34.30
C LYS A 316 -32.76 58.73 -35.20
N TYR A 317 -32.98 58.21 -36.41
CA TYR A 317 -33.77 58.88 -37.47
C TYR A 317 -34.95 58.05 -38.02
N GLY A 318 -35.20 56.83 -37.52
CA GLY A 318 -36.42 56.06 -37.79
C GLY A 318 -36.29 54.96 -38.86
N SER A 319 -35.36 55.06 -39.80
CA SER A 319 -34.92 53.94 -40.65
C SER A 319 -33.59 54.29 -41.34
N ALA A 320 -32.79 53.27 -41.69
CA ALA A 320 -31.50 53.44 -42.36
C ALA A 320 -31.62 53.75 -43.86
N ASP A 321 -32.77 53.38 -44.44
CA ASP A 321 -33.03 53.45 -45.88
C ASP A 321 -33.87 54.65 -46.27
N GLU A 322 -34.50 55.32 -45.30
CA GLU A 322 -35.09 56.64 -45.52
C GLU A 322 -34.04 57.70 -45.20
N ILE A 323 -33.21 57.98 -46.19
CA ILE A 323 -32.60 59.31 -46.30
C ILE A 323 -33.76 60.30 -46.14
N PRO A 324 -33.70 61.25 -45.18
CA PRO A 324 -34.84 62.10 -44.87
C PRO A 324 -35.35 62.78 -46.15
N LEU A 325 -36.68 62.80 -46.27
CA LEU A 325 -37.51 63.18 -47.42
C LEU A 325 -37.26 64.56 -48.08
N TRP A 326 -36.18 65.27 -47.76
CA TRP A 326 -35.83 66.53 -48.41
C TRP A 326 -35.50 66.36 -49.91
N LYS A 327 -35.21 65.14 -50.38
CA LYS A 327 -35.05 64.83 -51.81
C LYS A 327 -36.36 64.95 -52.62
N ASN A 328 -37.53 64.93 -51.97
CA ASN A 328 -38.84 65.05 -52.63
C ASN A 328 -39.43 66.48 -52.62
N LEU A 329 -38.70 67.48 -52.14
CA LEU A 329 -39.18 68.87 -52.10
C LEU A 329 -38.87 69.71 -53.35
N ARG A 330 -38.35 69.11 -54.44
CA ARG A 330 -38.15 69.77 -55.74
C ARG A 330 -39.03 69.20 -56.85
N THR A 331 -40.33 69.06 -56.62
CA THR A 331 -41.34 69.08 -57.68
C THR A 331 -42.70 69.44 -57.08
N LYS A 332 -42.91 70.72 -56.78
CA LYS A 332 -44.17 71.42 -57.02
C LYS A 332 -44.01 72.92 -56.80
#